data_AF-A0AAD9CZG6-F1
#
_entry.id   AF-A0AAD9CZG6-F1
#
_cell.length_a   1.000
_cell.length_b   1.000
_cell.length_c   1.000
_cell.angle_alpha   90.00
_cell.angle_beta   90.00
_cell.angle_gamma   90.00
#
_symmetry.space_group_name_H-M   'P 1'
#
loop_
_entity.id
_entity.type
_entity.pdbx_description
1 polymer ?
#
loop_
_entity_poly.entity_id
_entity_poly.type
_entity_poly.pdbx_seq_one_letter_code
_entity_poly.pdbx_strand_id
1 'polypeptide(L)'
;MLCLPVSTLFTPCITREHKSWAPWSNTGSDDSPISSPQTNGAPILHREIHGYSLFPVDFNCIWFTEQCELLPTGRLVMQPNISLLEIMNALEIGNPHMDTGLKPGSRKICDPGAALSSAEICWIMDEMTAQEYKWWIGGTLCQTVFTALPYHNFNLPAPLRAYAIAYAKCVDLVYHELSKGHVTDGEDCWLDHFGLSISMADPVENVIELLEQSFVPDPAVSERMRHRLSLLMFLSGRPVILTLPTTPVDPTPVGKTFFFDVSSRLRQCMPLPALAPVTREEIWRGIEVAFTDMQQIAWLRDEEDWRLVLQGKAYRRQMLPISVISPPRGVKARLDTDQMLRHYLARHTSFQLDAVAPVDARDMALWRDLTRGTLSATLTTPLLNRPRQRRSYLSLSHSWYERALAAERILPSLAPCLHAARLDCLLEAALASIDLGLIVENERRITWWWIHKICRARVELGLIESWESTWARAWSQISAGMQLVS
;
A
#
# COMPACT_ATOMS: atom_id res chain seq x y z
N MET A 1 16.05 0.11 39.22
CA MET A 1 15.72 1.26 38.33
C MET A 1 15.08 2.31 39.22
N LEU A 2 15.85 3.29 39.69
CA LEU A 2 15.35 4.34 40.58
C LEU A 2 15.20 5.61 39.74
N CYS A 3 13.96 5.96 39.41
CA CYS A 3 13.59 7.27 38.88
C CYS A 3 13.53 8.23 40.07
N LEU A 4 14.40 9.24 40.08
CA LEU A 4 14.27 10.35 41.01
C LEU A 4 13.42 11.45 40.35
N PRO A 5 12.47 12.07 41.07
CA PRO A 5 11.70 13.19 40.53
C PRO A 5 12.55 14.46 40.57
N VAL A 6 12.74 15.09 39.40
CA VAL A 6 13.30 16.45 39.33
C VAL A 6 12.15 17.42 39.54
N SER A 7 11.85 17.72 40.80
CA SER A 7 10.95 18.81 41.19
C SER A 7 11.75 19.87 41.93
N THR A 8 12.47 20.69 41.17
CA THR A 8 12.82 22.09 41.49
C THR A 8 13.82 22.53 40.44
N LEU A 9 13.41 23.45 39.56
CA LEU A 9 14.15 24.66 39.15
C LEU A 9 13.59 25.18 37.82
N PHE A 10 13.21 26.47 37.84
CA PHE A 10 12.91 27.37 36.73
C PHE A 10 11.54 27.29 36.03
N THR A 11 10.62 28.10 36.55
CA THR A 11 9.63 28.85 35.77
C THR A 11 10.20 30.24 35.45
N PRO A 12 10.21 30.67 34.17
CA PRO A 12 10.02 32.07 33.85
C PRO A 12 8.63 32.25 33.26
N CYS A 13 7.78 32.99 33.98
CA CYS A 13 6.55 33.56 33.45
C CYS A 13 6.86 34.41 32.22
N ILE A 14 6.34 34.02 31.05
CA ILE A 14 6.13 34.92 29.93
C ILE A 14 4.63 34.93 29.66
N THR A 15 3.96 35.94 30.18
CA THR A 15 2.61 36.33 29.73
C THR A 15 2.75 36.92 28.33
N ARG A 16 2.04 36.35 27.34
CA ARG A 16 1.90 36.97 26.02
C ARG A 16 0.43 37.06 25.64
N GLU A 17 -0.02 38.29 25.50
CA GLU A 17 -1.36 38.69 25.06
C GLU A 17 -1.65 38.16 23.65
N HIS A 18 -2.87 37.64 23.47
CA HIS A 18 -3.45 37.33 22.17
C HIS A 18 -3.68 38.63 21.37
N LYS A 19 -3.00 38.78 20.23
CA LYS A 19 -3.45 39.67 19.14
C LYS A 19 -3.69 38.85 17.88
N SER A 20 -4.96 38.86 17.47
CA SER A 20 -5.52 38.28 16.26
C SER A 20 -4.87 38.83 14.99
N TRP A 21 -4.56 37.94 14.06
CA TRP A 21 -4.15 38.27 12.70
C TRP A 21 -5.37 38.57 11.82
N ALA A 22 -5.31 39.67 11.06
CA ALA A 22 -6.19 39.97 9.93
C ALA A 22 -5.37 40.06 8.64
N PRO A 23 -5.95 39.79 7.46
CA PRO A 23 -5.20 39.51 6.23
C PRO A 23 -4.75 40.78 5.49
N TRP A 24 -3.57 40.70 4.87
CA TRP A 24 -2.99 41.72 4.00
C TRP A 24 -3.72 41.82 2.66
N SER A 25 -4.10 43.05 2.28
CA SER A 25 -4.57 43.44 0.96
C SER A 25 -3.48 44.20 0.19
N ASN A 26 -3.34 43.85 -1.09
CA ASN A 26 -2.50 44.49 -2.11
C ASN A 26 -2.88 45.95 -2.39
N THR A 27 -1.88 46.84 -2.36
CA THR A 27 -1.63 48.02 -3.21
C THR A 27 -0.15 48.36 -3.03
N GLY A 28 0.65 48.89 -3.93
CA GLY A 28 0.56 49.42 -5.28
C GLY A 28 1.99 49.85 -5.68
N SER A 29 2.20 50.00 -6.97
CA SER A 29 3.43 50.45 -7.66
C SER A 29 4.01 51.78 -7.13
N ASP A 30 5.33 51.95 -7.22
CA ASP A 30 5.96 53.07 -7.95
C ASP A 30 7.50 52.97 -8.04
N ASP A 31 8.00 53.29 -9.23
CA ASP A 31 9.39 53.34 -9.67
C ASP A 31 10.09 54.64 -9.24
N SER A 32 11.38 54.57 -8.89
CA SER A 32 12.50 55.33 -9.52
C SER A 32 13.73 55.54 -8.60
N PRO A 33 14.95 55.72 -9.17
CA PRO A 33 16.22 55.38 -8.52
C PRO A 33 17.00 56.61 -8.03
N ILE A 34 17.70 56.48 -6.89
CA ILE A 34 18.75 57.43 -6.49
C ILE A 34 19.97 56.67 -5.92
N SER A 35 21.13 57.14 -6.36
CA SER A 35 22.51 56.69 -6.16
C SER A 35 22.99 56.64 -4.69
N SER A 36 23.92 55.72 -4.41
CA SER A 36 24.77 55.74 -3.21
C SER A 36 26.25 55.58 -3.57
N PRO A 37 27.19 56.21 -2.83
CA PRO A 37 28.60 56.24 -3.18
C PRO A 37 29.38 55.05 -2.62
N GLN A 38 30.48 54.74 -3.31
CA GLN A 38 31.48 53.73 -2.99
C GLN A 38 32.10 53.94 -1.59
N THR A 39 32.15 52.87 -0.78
CA THR A 39 33.17 52.68 0.27
C THR A 39 33.58 51.22 0.36
N ASN A 40 34.83 51.02 0.76
CA ASN A 40 35.68 49.86 0.53
C ASN A 40 35.41 48.67 1.47
N GLY A 41 35.58 47.45 0.92
CA GLY A 41 36.27 46.30 1.54
C GLY A 41 35.84 45.79 2.92
N ALA A 42 34.98 44.77 2.96
CA ALA A 42 34.87 43.80 4.06
C ALA A 42 34.33 42.44 3.54
N PRO A 43 34.70 41.30 4.16
CA PRO A 43 34.48 39.97 3.58
C PRO A 43 33.02 39.52 3.69
N ILE A 44 32.58 38.86 2.62
CA ILE A 44 31.24 38.28 2.45
C ILE A 44 31.08 37.08 3.40
N LEU A 45 30.27 37.23 4.45
CA LEU A 45 29.85 36.13 5.33
C LEU A 45 28.33 36.17 5.53
N HIS A 46 27.74 34.99 5.35
CA HIS A 46 26.39 34.54 5.72
C HIS A 46 25.19 35.34 5.21
N ARG A 47 24.56 34.77 4.18
CA ARG A 47 23.20 35.07 3.77
C ARG A 47 22.23 34.62 4.87
N GLU A 48 21.62 35.60 5.52
CA GLU A 48 20.65 35.45 6.62
C GLU A 48 19.44 34.61 6.21
N ILE A 49 19.18 33.55 6.98
CA ILE A 49 17.84 32.98 7.16
C ILE A 49 17.60 32.91 8.67
N HIS A 50 17.35 34.06 9.30
CA HIS A 50 16.89 34.12 10.68
C HIS A 50 15.49 34.73 10.72
N GLY A 51 14.50 33.91 10.36
CA GLY A 51 13.08 34.28 10.46
C GLY A 51 12.48 34.10 11.85
N TYR A 52 13.09 33.34 12.77
CA TYR A 52 12.47 33.02 14.06
C TYR A 52 13.48 32.76 15.21
N SER A 53 14.35 33.72 15.53
CA SER A 53 14.85 33.88 16.92
C SER A 53 15.45 35.27 17.06
N LEU A 54 14.94 36.09 17.99
CA LEU A 54 15.41 37.46 18.15
C LEU A 54 16.85 37.57 18.70
N PHE A 55 17.41 36.50 19.28
CA PHE A 55 18.83 36.40 19.62
C PHE A 55 19.22 34.90 19.68
N PRO A 56 19.98 34.35 18.72
CA PRO A 56 20.57 33.03 18.89
C PRO A 56 21.65 33.13 19.97
N VAL A 57 21.34 32.71 21.20
CA VAL A 57 22.36 32.44 22.21
C VAL A 57 23.03 31.14 21.79
N ASP A 58 24.32 31.21 21.48
CA ASP A 58 25.10 30.03 21.14
C ASP A 58 25.25 29.14 22.38
N PHE A 59 24.36 28.15 22.52
CA PHE A 59 24.45 27.13 23.56
C PHE A 59 25.45 26.01 23.21
N ASN A 60 26.27 26.13 22.16
CA ASN A 60 27.46 25.26 21.98
C ASN A 60 28.49 25.43 23.11
N CYS A 61 28.18 26.27 24.09
CA CYS A 61 28.95 26.51 25.29
C CYS A 61 29.25 25.21 26.04
N ILE A 62 30.54 24.89 26.14
CA ILE A 62 31.28 24.32 27.29
C ILE A 62 30.38 23.73 28.40
N TRP A 63 29.49 24.53 28.98
CA TRP A 63 28.46 24.11 29.92
C TRP A 63 27.75 22.79 29.56
N PHE A 64 27.24 22.60 28.33
CA PHE A 64 26.52 21.35 27.97
C PHE A 64 27.45 20.14 28.06
N THR A 65 28.66 20.25 27.52
CA THR A 65 29.69 19.21 27.62
C THR A 65 30.08 18.93 29.08
N GLU A 66 30.29 19.97 29.90
CA GLU A 66 30.57 19.85 31.34
C GLU A 66 29.44 19.11 32.07
N GLN A 67 28.16 19.43 31.79
CA GLN A 67 27.03 18.71 32.39
C GLN A 67 26.95 17.24 31.94
N CYS A 68 27.28 16.95 30.68
CA CYS A 68 27.35 15.59 30.17
C CYS A 68 28.49 14.78 30.83
N GLU A 69 29.64 15.40 31.11
CA GLU A 69 30.76 14.75 31.81
C GLU A 69 30.42 14.38 33.26
N LEU A 70 29.51 15.12 33.90
CA LEU A 70 29.01 14.80 35.25
C LEU A 70 28.03 13.61 35.26
N LEU A 71 27.53 13.16 34.11
CA LEU A 71 26.56 12.08 34.03
C LEU A 71 27.25 10.70 34.17
N PRO A 72 26.89 9.86 35.17
CA PRO A 72 27.50 8.54 35.31
C PRO A 72 27.22 7.63 34.11
N THR A 73 28.19 6.80 33.74
CA THR A 73 28.02 5.83 32.65
C THR A 73 26.80 4.92 32.87
N GLY A 74 26.02 4.71 31.81
CA GLY A 74 24.79 3.93 31.86
C GLY A 74 23.56 4.70 32.37
N ARG A 75 23.68 6.01 32.62
CA ARG A 75 22.54 6.89 32.87
C ARG A 75 22.15 7.61 31.58
N LEU A 76 20.85 7.90 31.47
CA LEU A 76 20.26 8.66 30.38
C LEU A 76 19.37 9.74 31.00
N VAL A 77 19.47 10.96 30.49
CA VAL A 77 18.54 12.05 30.81
C VAL A 77 17.50 12.11 29.71
N MET A 78 16.24 11.83 30.06
CA MET A 78 15.12 11.83 29.13
C MET A 78 13.85 12.31 29.84
N GLN A 79 12.85 12.74 29.06
CA GLN A 79 11.56 13.08 29.64
C GLN A 79 10.89 11.82 30.23
N PRO A 80 10.23 11.90 31.40
CA PRO A 80 9.67 10.73 32.08
C PRO A 80 8.59 9.97 31.29
N ASN A 81 7.97 10.63 30.32
CA ASN A 81 6.88 10.10 29.50
C ASN A 81 7.35 9.54 28.14
N ILE A 82 8.63 9.70 27.79
CA ILE A 82 9.20 9.10 26.58
C ILE A 82 9.75 7.73 26.96
N SER A 83 9.50 6.72 26.12
CA SER A 83 10.10 5.40 26.32
C SER A 83 11.34 5.21 25.46
N LEU A 84 12.28 4.37 25.91
CA LEU A 84 13.42 3.97 25.08
C LEU A 84 12.97 3.28 23.79
N LEU A 85 11.83 2.59 23.81
CA LEU A 85 11.26 1.92 22.64
C LEU A 85 10.85 2.92 21.55
N GLU A 86 10.34 4.10 21.92
CA GLU A 86 10.01 5.15 20.96
C GLU A 86 11.27 5.73 20.29
N ILE A 87 12.38 5.81 21.03
CA ILE A 87 13.66 6.33 20.56
C ILE A 87 14.36 5.34 19.60
N MET A 88 14.03 4.04 19.65
CA MET A 88 14.63 3.04 18.76
C MET A 88 14.39 3.31 17.26
N ASN A 89 13.39 4.12 16.92
CA ASN A 89 13.10 4.52 15.53
C ASN A 89 13.72 5.86 15.13
N ALA A 90 14.54 6.48 15.98
CA ALA A 90 15.17 7.76 15.69
C ALA A 90 16.17 7.66 14.53
N LEU A 91 16.25 8.71 13.71
CA LEU A 91 17.24 8.83 12.65
C LEU A 91 18.59 9.28 13.24
N GLU A 92 19.67 8.64 12.81
CA GLU A 92 21.04 9.01 13.16
C GLU A 92 21.61 9.93 12.06
N ILE A 93 21.84 11.20 12.40
CA ILE A 93 22.51 12.17 11.52
C ILE A 93 23.98 11.76 11.35
N GLY A 94 24.50 11.83 10.13
CA GLY A 94 25.88 11.41 9.83
C GLY A 94 26.04 9.93 9.48
N ASN A 95 24.99 9.11 9.63
CA ASN A 95 25.02 7.71 9.21
C ASN A 95 24.51 7.58 7.76
N PRO A 96 25.31 7.09 6.79
CA PRO A 96 24.93 7.04 5.37
C PRO A 96 23.69 6.17 5.05
N HIS A 97 23.29 5.29 5.97
CA HIS A 97 22.10 4.45 5.83
C HIS A 97 20.82 5.08 6.41
N MET A 98 20.95 5.99 7.38
CA MET A 98 19.81 6.61 8.08
C MET A 98 19.63 8.09 7.70
N ASP A 99 20.73 8.75 7.34
CA ASP A 99 20.78 10.15 6.93
C ASP A 99 20.84 10.24 5.40
N THR A 100 19.68 10.46 4.80
CA THR A 100 19.57 10.67 3.36
C THR A 100 20.07 12.04 2.90
N GLY A 101 20.28 12.98 3.82
CA GLY A 101 20.87 14.29 3.55
C GLY A 101 22.35 14.20 3.18
N LEU A 102 23.04 13.11 3.54
CA LEU A 102 24.44 12.88 3.18
C LEU A 102 24.66 12.55 1.71
N LYS A 103 23.63 12.10 0.99
CA LYS A 103 23.79 11.69 -0.41
C LYS A 103 23.99 12.97 -1.25
N PRO A 104 25.17 13.14 -1.90
CA PRO A 104 25.44 14.34 -2.68
C PRO A 104 24.50 14.36 -3.90
N GLY A 105 23.44 15.15 -3.81
CA GLY A 105 22.46 15.23 -4.88
C GLY A 105 23.07 15.85 -6.14
N SER A 106 22.91 15.18 -7.28
CA SER A 106 23.26 15.79 -8.56
C SER A 106 22.28 16.93 -8.87
N ARG A 107 22.74 18.19 -8.91
CA ARG A 107 21.87 19.33 -9.24
C ARG A 107 21.57 19.33 -10.73
N LYS A 108 20.72 18.40 -11.19
CA LYS A 108 20.25 18.35 -12.57
C LYS A 108 19.16 19.40 -12.75
N ILE A 109 19.47 20.43 -13.53
CA ILE A 109 18.48 21.41 -13.98
C ILE A 109 17.80 20.81 -15.21
N CYS A 110 16.56 20.36 -15.06
CA CYS A 110 15.70 20.03 -16.19
C CYS A 110 15.12 21.33 -16.74
N ASP A 111 15.25 21.56 -18.04
CA ASP A 111 14.52 22.62 -18.72
C ASP A 111 13.17 22.05 -19.18
N PRO A 112 12.05 22.44 -18.54
CA PRO A 112 10.74 21.91 -18.89
C PRO A 112 10.24 22.43 -20.26
N GLY A 113 10.82 23.52 -20.76
CA GLY A 113 10.50 24.11 -22.06
C GLY A 113 11.34 23.58 -23.22
N ALA A 114 12.26 22.65 -22.98
CA ALA A 114 13.07 22.06 -24.03
C ALA A 114 12.19 21.33 -25.06
N ALA A 115 12.52 21.49 -26.35
CA ALA A 115 11.86 20.74 -27.41
C ALA A 115 12.23 19.25 -27.29
N LEU A 116 11.22 18.40 -27.14
CA LEU A 116 11.36 16.95 -27.04
C LEU A 116 10.83 16.28 -28.30
N SER A 117 11.58 15.32 -28.83
CA SER A 117 11.12 14.42 -29.89
C SER A 117 10.05 13.45 -29.39
N SER A 118 9.29 12.85 -30.31
CA SER A 118 8.31 11.79 -29.97
C SER A 118 8.96 10.63 -29.20
N ALA A 119 10.17 10.23 -29.60
CA ALA A 119 10.91 9.14 -28.94
C ALA A 119 11.26 9.49 -27.50
N GLU A 120 11.71 10.72 -27.25
CA GLU A 120 12.00 11.20 -25.90
C GLU A 120 10.74 11.30 -25.04
N ILE A 121 9.61 11.77 -25.61
CA ILE A 121 8.32 11.80 -24.93
C ILE A 121 7.87 10.39 -24.53
N CYS A 122 7.92 9.43 -25.45
CA CYS A 122 7.59 8.03 -25.19
C CYS A 122 8.46 7.45 -24.08
N TRP A 123 9.78 7.72 -24.12
CA TRP A 123 10.70 7.27 -23.08
C TRP A 123 10.32 7.81 -21.69
N ILE A 124 9.98 9.11 -21.60
CA ILE A 124 9.55 9.73 -20.33
C ILE A 124 8.26 9.08 -19.81
N MET A 125 7.24 8.92 -20.66
CA MET A 125 5.96 8.30 -20.29
C MET A 125 6.14 6.88 -19.74
N ASP A 126 7.02 6.10 -20.38
CA ASP A 126 7.30 4.74 -19.99
C ASP A 126 8.09 4.67 -18.69
N GLU A 127 9.08 5.54 -18.50
CA GLU A 127 9.82 5.62 -17.24
C GLU A 127 8.90 6.09 -16.10
N MET A 128 7.96 7.02 -16.33
CA MET A 128 6.94 7.39 -15.33
C MET A 128 6.08 6.18 -14.93
N THR A 129 5.61 5.39 -15.91
CA THR A 129 4.84 4.16 -15.66
C THR A 129 5.68 3.12 -14.91
N ALA A 130 6.96 2.99 -15.26
CA ALA A 130 7.90 2.13 -14.56
C ALA A 130 8.11 2.53 -13.10
N GLN A 131 8.20 3.83 -12.80
CA GLN A 131 8.29 4.32 -11.43
C GLN A 131 7.01 4.07 -10.64
N GLU A 132 5.83 4.23 -11.26
CA GLU A 132 4.56 3.87 -10.62
C GLU A 132 4.47 2.37 -10.33
N TYR A 133 4.91 1.51 -11.25
CA TYR A 133 4.98 0.07 -10.99
C TYR A 133 5.96 -0.28 -9.85
N LYS A 134 7.13 0.37 -9.80
CA LYS A 134 8.10 0.20 -8.70
C LYS A 134 7.50 0.55 -7.34
N TRP A 135 6.61 1.55 -7.29
CA TRP A 135 5.84 1.84 -6.09
C TRP A 135 4.88 0.70 -5.73
N TRP A 136 4.16 0.15 -6.71
CA TRP A 136 3.22 -0.96 -6.48
C TRP A 136 3.89 -2.22 -5.92
N ILE A 137 5.16 -2.50 -6.25
CA ILE A 137 5.90 -3.66 -5.74
C ILE A 137 6.61 -3.41 -4.40
N GLY A 138 6.38 -2.26 -3.75
CA GLY A 138 6.92 -1.96 -2.42
C GLY A 138 8.06 -0.91 -2.38
N GLY A 139 8.30 -0.18 -3.47
CA GLY A 139 9.09 1.05 -3.39
C GLY A 139 8.35 2.16 -2.65
N THR A 140 9.06 3.11 -2.05
CA THR A 140 8.42 4.31 -1.47
C THR A 140 8.12 5.35 -2.55
N LEU A 141 7.14 6.24 -2.33
CA LEU A 141 6.82 7.32 -3.27
C LEU A 141 8.03 8.23 -3.55
N CYS A 142 8.85 8.54 -2.53
CA CYS A 142 10.05 9.36 -2.71
C CYS A 142 11.16 8.67 -3.52
N GLN A 143 11.23 7.34 -3.54
CA GLN A 143 12.20 6.58 -4.33
C GLN A 143 11.73 6.33 -5.76
N THR A 144 10.46 6.57 -6.04
CA THR A 144 9.81 6.13 -7.28
C THR A 144 9.05 7.28 -7.95
N VAL A 145 7.75 7.43 -7.70
CA VAL A 145 6.85 8.40 -8.31
C VAL A 145 7.40 9.83 -8.24
N PHE A 146 7.86 10.28 -7.07
CA PHE A 146 8.36 11.64 -6.90
C PHE A 146 9.72 11.89 -7.57
N THR A 147 10.37 10.86 -8.12
CA THR A 147 11.58 11.05 -8.91
C THR A 147 11.27 11.63 -10.29
N ALA A 148 10.04 11.47 -10.80
CA ALA A 148 9.61 12.04 -12.06
C ALA A 148 9.42 13.56 -11.94
N LEU A 149 10.28 14.36 -12.58
CA LEU A 149 10.10 15.83 -12.59
C LEU A 149 8.78 16.27 -13.25
N PRO A 150 8.26 15.60 -14.29
CA PRO A 150 6.93 15.89 -14.84
C PRO A 150 5.79 15.83 -13.81
N TYR A 151 5.96 15.09 -12.72
CA TYR A 151 4.97 15.03 -11.63
C TYR A 151 4.88 16.35 -10.86
N HIS A 152 6.00 17.06 -10.71
CA HIS A 152 6.09 18.29 -9.90
C HIS A 152 5.92 19.56 -10.72
N ASN A 153 6.10 19.50 -12.05
CA ASN A 153 6.01 20.66 -12.93
C ASN A 153 5.29 20.30 -14.23
N PHE A 154 4.11 20.88 -14.42
CA PHE A 154 3.27 20.67 -15.61
C PHE A 154 3.58 21.62 -16.77
N ASN A 155 4.62 22.45 -16.71
CA ASN A 155 5.06 23.30 -17.82
C ASN A 155 5.75 22.50 -18.93
N LEU A 156 5.06 21.51 -19.49
CA LEU A 156 5.56 20.52 -20.44
C LEU A 156 4.86 20.67 -21.80
N PRO A 157 5.42 20.10 -22.88
CA PRO A 157 4.71 19.97 -24.16
C PRO A 157 3.33 19.31 -23.99
N ALA A 158 2.35 19.73 -24.78
CA ALA A 158 0.94 19.35 -24.62
C ALA A 158 0.66 17.85 -24.36
N PRO A 159 1.15 16.88 -25.17
CA PRO A 159 0.88 15.46 -24.93
C PRO A 159 1.52 14.95 -23.62
N LEU A 160 2.73 15.40 -23.30
CA LEU A 160 3.41 15.01 -22.07
C LEU A 160 2.77 15.64 -20.83
N ARG A 161 2.29 16.89 -20.94
CA ARG A 161 1.54 17.57 -19.88
C ARG A 161 0.25 16.82 -19.54
N ALA A 162 -0.55 16.51 -20.55
CA ALA A 162 -1.81 15.77 -20.36
C ALA A 162 -1.56 14.38 -19.75
N TYR A 163 -0.52 13.69 -20.23
CA TYR A 163 -0.09 12.42 -19.65
C TYR A 163 0.34 12.56 -18.18
N ALA A 164 1.15 13.57 -17.84
CA ALA A 164 1.64 13.79 -16.48
C ALA A 164 0.50 14.10 -15.49
N ILE A 165 -0.50 14.87 -15.92
CA ILE A 165 -1.71 15.14 -15.12
C ILE A 165 -2.51 13.85 -14.92
N ALA A 166 -2.72 13.06 -15.99
CA ALA A 166 -3.41 11.78 -15.89
C ALA A 166 -2.65 10.77 -15.02
N TYR A 167 -1.32 10.77 -15.09
CA TYR A 167 -0.44 10.00 -14.22
C TYR A 167 -0.60 10.39 -12.76
N ALA A 168 -0.52 11.69 -12.44
CA ALA A 168 -0.74 12.18 -11.07
C ALA A 168 -2.14 11.81 -10.56
N LYS A 169 -3.17 11.86 -11.42
CA LYS A 169 -4.52 11.44 -11.05
C LYS A 169 -4.64 9.93 -10.83
N CYS A 170 -3.91 9.10 -11.58
CA CYS A 170 -3.85 7.65 -11.32
C CYS A 170 -3.22 7.37 -9.96
N VAL A 171 -2.07 8.02 -9.65
CA VAL A 171 -1.41 7.89 -8.34
C VAL A 171 -2.35 8.30 -7.21
N ASP A 172 -3.08 9.42 -7.37
CA ASP A 172 -4.10 9.89 -6.43
C ASP A 172 -5.19 8.83 -6.17
N LEU A 173 -5.77 8.27 -7.23
CA LEU A 173 -6.82 7.24 -7.12
C LEU A 173 -6.30 5.94 -6.48
N VAL A 174 -5.11 5.47 -6.90
CA VAL A 174 -4.49 4.27 -6.33
C VAL A 174 -4.16 4.49 -4.86
N TYR A 175 -3.59 5.64 -4.50
CA TYR A 175 -3.26 5.98 -3.12
C TYR A 175 -4.50 5.94 -2.21
N HIS A 176 -5.58 6.60 -2.62
CA HIS A 176 -6.83 6.62 -1.87
C HIS A 176 -7.47 5.23 -1.70
N GLU A 177 -7.19 4.32 -2.63
CA GLU A 177 -7.70 2.97 -2.56
C GLU A 177 -6.85 2.08 -1.64
N LEU A 178 -5.51 2.18 -1.75
CA LEU A 178 -4.58 1.51 -0.83
C LEU A 178 -4.79 1.99 0.62
N SER A 179 -5.13 3.27 0.82
CA SER A 179 -5.36 3.85 2.15
C SER A 179 -6.64 3.37 2.85
N LYS A 180 -7.48 2.55 2.20
CA LYS A 180 -8.70 2.00 2.82
C LYS A 180 -8.43 0.90 3.84
N GLY A 181 -7.19 0.44 3.97
CA GLY A 181 -6.81 -0.60 4.94
C GLY A 181 -7.06 -2.03 4.46
N HIS A 182 -7.26 -2.24 3.15
CA HIS A 182 -7.30 -3.59 2.55
C HIS A 182 -5.91 -4.22 2.42
N VAL A 183 -4.88 -3.37 2.39
CA VAL A 183 -3.47 -3.74 2.40
C VAL A 183 -2.80 -3.08 3.60
N THR A 184 -1.63 -3.55 3.99
CA THR A 184 -0.89 -2.97 5.13
C THR A 184 0.25 -2.08 4.67
N ASP A 185 0.20 -0.82 5.11
CA ASP A 185 1.27 0.14 4.92
C ASP A 185 2.57 -0.30 5.64
N GLY A 186 3.70 -0.10 4.97
CA GLY A 186 5.03 -0.56 5.41
C GLY A 186 5.32 -2.05 5.17
N GLU A 187 4.36 -2.84 4.67
CA GLU A 187 4.55 -4.26 4.34
C GLU A 187 4.16 -4.56 2.89
N ASP A 188 2.89 -4.30 2.53
CA ASP A 188 2.37 -4.55 1.18
C ASP A 188 2.67 -3.38 0.24
N CYS A 189 2.54 -2.16 0.74
CA CYS A 189 2.81 -0.93 0.02
C CYS A 189 3.39 0.13 0.98
N TRP A 190 3.90 1.23 0.43
CA TRP A 190 4.34 2.39 1.20
C TRP A 190 3.53 3.62 0.84
N LEU A 191 2.83 4.17 1.82
CA LEU A 191 1.92 5.31 1.67
C LEU A 191 2.46 6.61 2.29
N ASP A 192 3.70 6.64 2.74
CA ASP A 192 4.31 7.90 3.18
C ASP A 192 4.45 8.86 1.98
N HIS A 193 3.83 10.03 2.09
CA HIS A 193 3.84 11.08 1.08
C HIS A 193 4.93 12.13 1.34
N PHE A 194 5.73 11.98 2.40
CA PHE A 194 6.91 12.79 2.71
C PHE A 194 6.64 14.30 2.78
N GLY A 195 5.42 14.66 3.20
CA GLY A 195 4.94 16.04 3.30
C GLY A 195 4.43 16.67 2.00
N LEU A 196 4.38 15.90 0.89
CA LEU A 196 3.77 16.34 -0.37
C LEU A 196 2.29 16.01 -0.41
N SER A 197 1.48 16.85 -1.06
CA SER A 197 0.06 16.53 -1.30
C SER A 197 -0.05 15.58 -2.50
N ILE A 198 -0.71 14.45 -2.31
CA ILE A 198 -1.03 13.50 -3.40
C ILE A 198 -2.39 13.82 -4.04
N SER A 199 -3.31 14.40 -3.28
CA SER A 199 -4.68 14.65 -3.72
C SER A 199 -4.71 15.66 -4.87
N MET A 200 -5.31 15.27 -5.99
CA MET A 200 -5.55 16.14 -7.14
C MET A 200 -6.98 16.69 -7.08
N ALA A 201 -7.11 18.03 -7.08
CA ALA A 201 -8.42 18.69 -7.02
C ALA A 201 -9.26 18.49 -8.29
N ASP A 202 -8.61 18.26 -9.43
CA ASP A 202 -9.29 18.08 -10.71
C ASP A 202 -10.19 16.83 -10.72
N PRO A 203 -11.45 16.95 -11.16
CA PRO A 203 -12.33 15.82 -11.42
C PRO A 203 -11.73 14.86 -12.45
N VAL A 204 -12.03 13.56 -12.30
CA VAL A 204 -11.50 12.54 -13.21
C VAL A 204 -11.97 12.77 -14.65
N GLU A 205 -13.20 13.26 -14.82
CA GLU A 205 -13.80 13.59 -16.12
C GLU A 205 -12.98 14.64 -16.87
N ASN A 206 -12.59 15.73 -16.21
CA ASN A 206 -11.79 16.79 -16.82
C ASN A 206 -10.40 16.29 -17.25
N VAL A 207 -9.81 15.38 -16.47
CA VAL A 207 -8.51 14.78 -16.78
C VAL A 207 -8.63 13.83 -17.98
N ILE A 208 -9.72 13.07 -18.08
CA ILE A 208 -10.04 12.24 -19.24
C ILE A 208 -10.16 13.10 -20.49
N GLU A 209 -10.98 14.16 -20.44
CA GLU A 209 -11.19 15.08 -21.57
C GLU A 209 -9.87 15.74 -22.02
N LEU A 210 -9.04 16.20 -21.08
CA LEU A 210 -7.73 16.77 -21.38
C LEU A 210 -6.82 15.75 -22.08
N LEU A 211 -6.81 14.50 -21.62
CA LEU A 211 -6.00 13.44 -22.20
C LEU A 211 -6.46 13.12 -23.63
N GLU A 212 -7.77 13.01 -23.85
CA GLU A 212 -8.38 12.76 -25.16
C GLU A 212 -8.11 13.88 -26.18
N GLN A 213 -8.18 15.15 -25.74
CA GLN A 213 -7.90 16.30 -26.60
C GLN A 213 -6.42 16.44 -26.97
N SER A 214 -5.53 15.80 -26.22
CA SER A 214 -4.08 15.91 -26.39
C SER A 214 -3.47 14.79 -27.24
N PHE A 215 -4.29 13.90 -27.82
CA PHE A 215 -3.81 12.84 -28.71
C PHE A 215 -3.12 13.43 -29.94
N VAL A 216 -2.00 12.82 -30.32
CA VAL A 216 -1.17 13.25 -31.46
C VAL A 216 -1.13 12.18 -32.56
N PRO A 217 -0.88 12.55 -33.83
CA PRO A 217 -0.82 11.58 -34.93
C PRO A 217 0.27 10.51 -34.78
N ASP A 218 1.29 10.75 -33.95
CA ASP A 218 2.33 9.77 -33.65
C ASP A 218 1.73 8.54 -32.94
N PRO A 219 1.82 7.34 -33.56
CA PRO A 219 1.18 6.14 -33.01
C PRO A 219 1.78 5.70 -31.69
N ALA A 220 3.10 5.87 -31.48
CA ALA A 220 3.77 5.44 -30.27
C ALA A 220 3.35 6.31 -29.07
N VAL A 221 3.26 7.63 -29.27
CA VAL A 221 2.78 8.54 -28.21
C VAL A 221 1.31 8.26 -27.91
N SER A 222 0.48 8.15 -28.94
CA SER A 222 -0.95 7.86 -28.81
C SER A 222 -1.25 6.55 -28.07
N GLU A 223 -0.44 5.52 -28.27
CA GLU A 223 -0.60 4.23 -27.60
C GLU A 223 -0.38 4.33 -26.08
N ARG A 224 0.64 5.07 -25.64
CA ARG A 224 0.92 5.34 -24.22
C ARG A 224 -0.17 6.18 -23.57
N MET A 225 -0.70 7.15 -24.31
CA MET A 225 -1.86 7.93 -23.86
C MET A 225 -3.11 7.04 -23.71
N ARG A 226 -3.36 6.11 -24.63
CA ARG A 226 -4.45 5.12 -24.52
C ARG A 226 -4.28 4.18 -23.33
N HIS A 227 -3.06 3.69 -23.10
CA HIS A 227 -2.72 2.89 -21.91
C HIS A 227 -3.12 3.65 -20.64
N ARG A 228 -2.66 4.90 -20.50
CA ARG A 228 -2.96 5.75 -19.34
C ARG A 228 -4.46 6.06 -19.21
N LEU A 229 -5.14 6.36 -20.32
CA LEU A 229 -6.57 6.59 -20.36
C LEU A 229 -7.35 5.36 -19.86
N SER A 230 -6.99 4.17 -20.33
CA SER A 230 -7.65 2.93 -19.91
C SER A 230 -7.47 2.66 -18.42
N LEU A 231 -6.28 2.90 -17.85
CA LEU A 231 -6.05 2.77 -16.42
C LEU A 231 -6.87 3.78 -15.62
N LEU A 232 -6.89 5.06 -16.03
CA LEU A 232 -7.65 6.11 -15.36
C LEU A 232 -9.16 5.80 -15.35
N MET A 233 -9.70 5.37 -16.49
CA MET A 233 -11.10 4.94 -16.61
C MET A 233 -11.39 3.73 -15.71
N PHE A 234 -10.51 2.74 -15.68
CA PHE A 234 -10.65 1.56 -14.83
C PHE A 234 -10.69 1.94 -13.33
N LEU A 235 -9.73 2.75 -12.88
CA LEU A 235 -9.65 3.22 -11.48
C LEU A 235 -10.84 4.10 -11.08
N SER A 236 -11.46 4.79 -12.05
CA SER A 236 -12.71 5.53 -11.83
C SER A 236 -13.96 4.65 -11.73
N GLY A 237 -13.81 3.33 -11.91
CA GLY A 237 -14.88 2.34 -11.85
C GLY A 237 -15.63 2.13 -13.15
N ARG A 238 -15.11 2.62 -14.29
CA ARG A 238 -15.70 2.38 -15.61
C ARG A 238 -15.23 1.03 -16.16
N PRO A 239 -16.13 0.20 -16.73
CA PRO A 239 -15.74 -1.06 -17.34
C PRO A 239 -14.96 -0.79 -18.63
N VAL A 240 -13.66 -1.00 -18.60
CA VAL A 240 -12.77 -0.78 -19.75
C VAL A 240 -11.74 -1.90 -19.84
N ILE A 241 -11.32 -2.22 -21.05
CA ILE A 241 -10.20 -3.13 -21.29
C ILE A 241 -8.92 -2.33 -21.09
N LEU A 242 -8.11 -2.72 -20.12
CA LEU A 242 -6.78 -2.18 -19.91
C LEU A 242 -5.90 -2.54 -21.10
N THR A 243 -5.22 -1.55 -21.66
CA THR A 243 -4.37 -1.69 -22.85
C THR A 243 -2.91 -1.52 -22.47
N LEU A 244 -2.00 -2.18 -23.18
CA LEU A 244 -0.56 -2.01 -23.03
C LEU A 244 0.04 -1.48 -24.33
N PRO A 245 1.11 -0.68 -24.25
CA PRO A 245 1.84 -0.29 -25.44
C PRO A 245 2.60 -1.47 -26.06
N THR A 246 2.45 -1.63 -27.37
CA THR A 246 3.10 -2.63 -28.23
C THR A 246 4.32 -2.05 -28.95
N THR A 247 4.36 -0.72 -29.13
CA THR A 247 5.49 -0.05 -29.78
C THR A 247 6.74 -0.07 -28.90
N PRO A 248 7.86 -0.66 -29.38
CA PRO A 248 9.09 -0.73 -28.62
C PRO A 248 9.69 0.66 -28.43
N VAL A 249 10.55 0.77 -27.42
CA VAL A 249 11.06 2.05 -26.95
C VAL A 249 12.54 2.10 -27.21
N ASP A 250 13.01 3.25 -27.69
CA ASP A 250 14.44 3.53 -27.69
C ASP A 250 14.95 3.47 -26.24
N PRO A 251 15.91 2.59 -25.91
CA PRO A 251 16.44 2.49 -24.55
C PRO A 251 17.23 3.74 -24.12
N THR A 252 17.56 4.65 -25.04
CA THR A 252 18.41 5.80 -24.78
C THR A 252 17.80 6.73 -23.73
N PRO A 253 18.45 6.88 -22.56
CA PRO A 253 17.92 7.72 -21.49
C PRO A 253 17.84 9.19 -21.91
N VAL A 254 16.67 9.79 -21.72
CA VAL A 254 16.52 11.25 -21.87
C VAL A 254 17.06 11.90 -20.60
N GLY A 255 18.31 12.34 -20.67
CA GLY A 255 19.01 12.89 -19.51
C GLY A 255 18.24 14.05 -18.87
N LYS A 256 18.13 14.00 -17.53
CA LYS A 256 17.65 15.06 -16.59
C LYS A 256 16.15 15.12 -16.30
N THR A 257 15.29 14.26 -16.84
CA THR A 257 13.84 14.27 -16.55
C THR A 257 13.46 13.56 -15.24
N PHE A 258 14.39 12.78 -14.67
CA PHE A 258 14.23 12.10 -13.39
C PHE A 258 15.30 12.54 -12.38
N PHE A 259 14.86 12.81 -11.16
CA PHE A 259 15.68 13.22 -10.03
C PHE A 259 15.62 12.18 -8.91
N PHE A 260 16.48 11.17 -9.00
CA PHE A 260 16.54 10.05 -8.03
C PHE A 260 17.00 10.47 -6.63
N ASP A 261 17.62 11.66 -6.50
CA ASP A 261 18.04 12.21 -5.20
C ASP A 261 16.93 13.04 -4.53
N VAL A 262 15.69 12.99 -5.03
CA VAL A 262 14.55 13.77 -4.47
C VAL A 262 14.34 13.51 -2.99
N SER A 263 14.59 12.28 -2.55
CA SER A 263 14.44 11.87 -1.16
C SER A 263 15.25 12.75 -0.20
N SER A 264 16.49 13.13 -0.54
CA SER A 264 17.34 14.02 0.28
C SER A 264 16.75 15.41 0.52
N ARG A 265 15.72 15.81 -0.23
CA ARG A 265 15.07 17.13 -0.14
C ARG A 265 13.66 17.06 0.45
N LEU A 266 13.13 15.87 0.66
CA LEU A 266 11.81 15.67 1.25
C LEU A 266 11.92 15.42 2.75
N ARG A 267 10.81 15.65 3.47
CA ARG A 267 10.76 15.35 4.90
C ARG A 267 10.79 13.85 5.07
N GLN A 268 11.76 13.33 5.81
CA GLN A 268 11.86 11.91 6.09
C GLN A 268 11.80 11.64 7.58
N CYS A 269 11.02 10.64 7.95
CA CYS A 269 10.91 10.15 9.33
C CYS A 269 11.40 8.71 9.47
N MET A 270 11.86 8.08 8.38
CA MET A 270 12.32 6.69 8.36
C MET A 270 13.48 6.52 7.37
N PRO A 271 14.43 5.60 7.64
CA PRO A 271 15.40 5.17 6.65
C PRO A 271 14.70 4.59 5.43
N LEU A 272 15.26 4.82 4.24
CA LEU A 272 14.66 4.31 3.01
C LEU A 272 14.99 2.83 2.82
N PRO A 273 14.00 1.97 2.51
CA PRO A 273 14.25 0.57 2.19
C PRO A 273 15.08 0.45 0.92
N ALA A 274 15.89 -0.61 0.81
CA ALA A 274 16.59 -0.89 -0.44
C ALA A 274 15.57 -1.25 -1.53
N LEU A 275 15.64 -0.55 -2.68
CA LEU A 275 14.82 -0.89 -3.84
C LEU A 275 15.59 -1.90 -4.70
N ALA A 276 15.01 -3.08 -4.91
CA ALA A 276 15.60 -4.06 -5.80
C ALA A 276 15.69 -3.49 -7.23
N PRO A 277 16.81 -3.71 -7.94
CA PRO A 277 16.87 -3.37 -9.36
C PRO A 277 15.89 -4.25 -10.11
N VAL A 278 14.97 -3.64 -10.87
CA VAL A 278 14.01 -4.36 -11.71
C VAL A 278 14.27 -3.97 -13.16
N THR A 279 14.37 -4.97 -14.03
CA THR A 279 14.56 -4.73 -15.46
C THR A 279 13.29 -4.17 -16.09
N ARG A 280 13.45 -3.48 -17.23
CA ARG A 280 12.31 -2.92 -17.96
C ARG A 280 11.32 -4.00 -18.41
N GLU A 281 11.82 -5.17 -18.83
CA GLU A 281 11.00 -6.31 -19.24
C GLU A 281 10.15 -6.84 -18.07
N GLU A 282 10.76 -7.01 -16.89
CA GLU A 282 10.04 -7.44 -15.68
C GLU A 282 8.97 -6.44 -15.26
N ILE A 283 9.22 -5.13 -15.41
CA ILE A 283 8.26 -4.07 -15.14
C ILE A 283 7.03 -4.22 -16.04
N TRP A 284 7.22 -4.30 -17.35
CA TRP A 284 6.09 -4.40 -18.29
C TRP A 284 5.33 -5.71 -18.15
N ARG A 285 6.04 -6.83 -17.96
CA ARG A 285 5.40 -8.11 -17.64
C ARG A 285 4.62 -8.03 -16.32
N GLY A 286 5.15 -7.33 -15.34
CA GLY A 286 4.51 -7.07 -14.07
C GLY A 286 3.21 -6.27 -14.21
N ILE A 287 3.23 -5.20 -15.00
CA ILE A 287 2.05 -4.38 -15.32
C ILE A 287 1.00 -5.23 -16.05
N GLU A 288 1.42 -6.04 -17.03
CA GLU A 288 0.52 -6.94 -17.77
C GLU A 288 -0.20 -7.93 -16.84
N VAL A 289 0.55 -8.55 -15.93
CA VAL A 289 -0.02 -9.44 -14.92
C VAL A 289 -0.98 -8.66 -14.00
N ALA A 290 -0.59 -7.47 -13.52
CA ALA A 290 -1.43 -6.63 -12.68
C ALA A 290 -2.76 -6.28 -13.38
N PHE A 291 -2.69 -5.94 -14.66
CA PHE A 291 -3.82 -5.54 -15.49
C PHE A 291 -4.76 -6.70 -15.73
N THR A 292 -4.20 -7.86 -16.10
CA THR A 292 -4.94 -9.11 -16.21
C THR A 292 -5.64 -9.44 -14.90
N ASP A 293 -4.94 -9.25 -13.77
CA ASP A 293 -5.49 -9.52 -12.46
C ASP A 293 -6.66 -8.58 -12.10
N MET A 294 -6.46 -7.28 -12.29
CA MET A 294 -7.47 -6.24 -12.07
C MET A 294 -8.70 -6.47 -12.93
N GLN A 295 -8.53 -6.78 -14.21
CA GLN A 295 -9.63 -7.09 -15.11
C GLN A 295 -10.39 -8.32 -14.61
N GLN A 296 -9.71 -9.45 -14.42
CA GLN A 296 -10.36 -10.68 -13.97
C GLN A 296 -11.18 -10.45 -12.70
N ILE A 297 -10.67 -9.68 -11.74
CA ILE A 297 -11.37 -9.35 -10.50
C ILE A 297 -12.58 -8.45 -10.75
N ALA A 298 -12.45 -7.45 -11.62
CA ALA A 298 -13.55 -6.56 -11.99
C ALA A 298 -14.70 -7.29 -12.72
N TRP A 299 -14.41 -8.42 -13.37
CA TRP A 299 -15.41 -9.24 -14.07
C TRP A 299 -16.07 -10.31 -13.19
N LEU A 300 -15.66 -10.50 -11.94
CA LEU A 300 -16.26 -11.50 -11.04
C LEU A 300 -17.70 -11.09 -10.69
N ARG A 301 -18.68 -11.90 -11.11
CA ARG A 301 -20.10 -11.64 -10.88
C ARG A 301 -20.67 -12.47 -9.73
N ASP A 302 -20.29 -13.75 -9.66
CA ASP A 302 -20.87 -14.73 -8.73
C ASP A 302 -19.82 -15.37 -7.80
N GLU A 303 -20.25 -15.92 -6.65
CA GLU A 303 -19.37 -16.48 -5.61
C GLU A 303 -18.41 -17.57 -6.15
N GLU A 304 -18.89 -18.39 -7.10
CA GLU A 304 -18.09 -19.47 -7.68
C GLU A 304 -16.92 -18.92 -8.50
N ASP A 305 -17.13 -17.82 -9.23
CA ASP A 305 -16.07 -17.10 -9.94
C ASP A 305 -15.06 -16.55 -8.94
N TRP A 306 -15.54 -15.90 -7.86
CA TRP A 306 -14.68 -15.35 -6.81
C TRP A 306 -13.76 -16.41 -6.23
N ARG A 307 -14.32 -17.55 -5.86
CA ARG A 307 -13.55 -18.61 -5.23
C ARG A 307 -12.52 -19.23 -6.18
N LEU A 308 -12.94 -19.66 -7.37
CA LEU A 308 -12.05 -20.33 -8.31
C LEU A 308 -10.91 -19.41 -8.77
N VAL A 309 -11.24 -18.16 -9.08
CA VAL A 309 -10.26 -17.18 -9.53
C VAL A 309 -9.32 -16.79 -8.40
N LEU A 310 -9.83 -16.49 -7.20
CA LEU A 310 -8.97 -16.03 -6.11
C LEU A 310 -8.13 -17.15 -5.49
N GLN A 311 -8.69 -18.35 -5.30
CA GLN A 311 -7.90 -19.49 -4.81
C GLN A 311 -6.84 -19.88 -5.83
N GLY A 312 -7.19 -19.96 -7.12
CA GLY A 312 -6.23 -20.24 -8.18
C GLY A 312 -5.08 -19.23 -8.23
N LYS A 313 -5.34 -17.95 -7.90
CA LYS A 313 -4.31 -16.89 -7.84
C LYS A 313 -3.43 -16.96 -6.61
N ALA A 314 -4.02 -17.19 -5.43
CA ALA A 314 -3.27 -17.25 -4.17
C ALA A 314 -2.13 -18.28 -4.18
N TYR A 315 -2.29 -19.36 -4.96
CA TYR A 315 -1.27 -20.40 -5.10
C TYR A 315 -0.23 -20.14 -6.20
N ARG A 316 -0.49 -19.24 -7.16
CA ARG A 316 0.38 -19.08 -8.33
C ARG A 316 1.49 -18.07 -8.11
N ARG A 317 1.19 -16.89 -7.57
CA ARG A 317 2.14 -15.77 -7.42
C ARG A 317 1.68 -14.78 -6.35
N GLN A 318 2.61 -13.98 -5.82
CA GLN A 318 2.27 -12.80 -5.02
C GLN A 318 1.50 -11.81 -5.89
N MET A 319 0.24 -11.57 -5.54
CA MET A 319 -0.57 -10.53 -6.18
C MET A 319 -0.02 -9.16 -5.80
N LEU A 320 -0.08 -8.23 -6.74
CA LEU A 320 0.30 -6.85 -6.45
C LEU A 320 -0.79 -6.20 -5.58
N PRO A 321 -0.42 -5.29 -4.66
CA PRO A 321 -1.37 -4.53 -3.85
C PRO A 321 -2.45 -3.86 -4.69
N ILE A 322 -2.11 -3.35 -5.88
CA ILE A 322 -3.06 -2.73 -6.81
C ILE A 322 -4.08 -3.72 -7.39
N SER A 323 -3.78 -5.02 -7.41
CA SER A 323 -4.74 -6.04 -7.82
C SER A 323 -5.75 -6.36 -6.71
N VAL A 324 -5.41 -6.08 -5.44
CA VAL A 324 -6.30 -6.27 -4.27
C VAL A 324 -7.37 -5.18 -4.17
N ILE A 325 -7.17 -4.07 -4.88
CA ILE A 325 -7.96 -2.83 -4.88
C ILE A 325 -9.37 -2.97 -5.50
N SER A 326 -9.70 -4.08 -6.19
CA SER A 326 -11.04 -4.29 -6.77
C SER A 326 -11.90 -5.24 -5.94
N PRO A 327 -13.13 -4.83 -5.59
CA PRO A 327 -14.14 -4.53 -6.61
C PRO A 327 -14.24 -3.02 -6.85
N PRO A 328 -14.23 -2.54 -8.10
CA PRO A 328 -14.26 -1.11 -8.38
C PRO A 328 -15.43 -0.44 -7.66
N ARG A 329 -15.29 0.85 -7.31
CA ARG A 329 -16.33 1.70 -6.69
C ARG A 329 -17.67 1.78 -7.47
N GLY A 330 -17.85 1.01 -8.56
CA GLY A 330 -19.08 0.75 -9.29
C GLY A 330 -19.72 -0.63 -9.07
N VAL A 331 -19.04 -1.60 -8.44
CA VAL A 331 -19.66 -2.84 -7.89
C VAL A 331 -20.37 -2.48 -6.57
N LYS A 332 -21.23 -1.48 -6.67
CA LYS A 332 -22.41 -1.29 -5.82
C LYS A 332 -23.54 -2.25 -6.22
N ALA A 333 -23.29 -3.25 -7.07
CA ALA A 333 -23.90 -4.53 -6.79
C ALA A 333 -23.29 -4.95 -5.45
N ARG A 334 -23.98 -4.62 -4.34
CA ARG A 334 -23.79 -5.34 -3.09
C ARG A 334 -23.74 -6.79 -3.52
N LEU A 335 -22.56 -7.41 -3.54
CA LEU A 335 -22.49 -8.85 -3.41
C LEU A 335 -23.27 -9.08 -2.14
N ASP A 336 -24.51 -9.53 -2.34
CA ASP A 336 -25.44 -9.63 -1.25
C ASP A 336 -24.83 -10.71 -0.38
N THR A 337 -24.09 -10.28 0.65
CA THR A 337 -23.36 -11.18 1.54
C THR A 337 -24.28 -12.25 2.11
N ASP A 338 -25.58 -11.95 2.12
CA ASP A 338 -26.62 -12.91 2.38
C ASP A 338 -26.82 -13.96 1.30
N GLN A 339 -26.95 -13.53 0.04
CA GLN A 339 -26.97 -14.42 -1.11
C GLN A 339 -25.71 -15.28 -1.18
N MET A 340 -24.52 -14.74 -0.88
CA MET A 340 -23.28 -15.51 -0.78
C MET A 340 -23.38 -16.57 0.32
N LEU A 341 -23.84 -16.19 1.52
CA LEU A 341 -24.03 -17.16 2.59
C LEU A 341 -25.01 -18.26 2.19
N ARG A 342 -26.11 -17.90 1.52
CA ARG A 342 -27.10 -18.87 1.03
C ARG A 342 -26.50 -19.84 0.01
N HIS A 343 -25.75 -19.35 -0.97
CA HIS A 343 -25.07 -20.20 -1.96
C HIS A 343 -24.03 -21.11 -1.30
N TYR A 344 -23.19 -20.58 -0.42
CA TYR A 344 -22.22 -21.35 0.35
C TYR A 344 -22.89 -22.49 1.12
N LEU A 345 -23.98 -22.21 1.85
CA LEU A 345 -24.70 -23.21 2.63
C LEU A 345 -25.40 -24.24 1.73
N ALA A 346 -26.06 -23.81 0.65
CA ALA A 346 -26.76 -24.68 -0.28
C ALA A 346 -25.83 -25.63 -1.06
N ARG A 347 -24.57 -25.23 -1.28
CA ARG A 347 -23.54 -26.07 -1.92
C ARG A 347 -23.10 -27.22 -1.02
N HIS A 348 -23.08 -27.00 0.28
CA HIS A 348 -22.55 -27.97 1.25
C HIS A 348 -23.64 -28.77 1.96
N THR A 349 -24.87 -28.27 1.97
CA THR A 349 -26.01 -28.87 2.67
C THR A 349 -27.26 -28.79 1.80
N SER A 350 -28.19 -29.74 1.98
CA SER A 350 -29.53 -29.66 1.38
C SER A 350 -30.46 -28.66 2.08
N PHE A 351 -29.94 -27.91 3.04
CA PHE A 351 -30.71 -27.06 3.94
C PHE A 351 -31.01 -25.70 3.31
N GLN A 352 -32.27 -25.26 3.40
CA GLN A 352 -32.70 -23.93 2.97
C GLN A 352 -32.83 -23.00 4.18
N LEU A 353 -31.99 -21.96 4.21
CA LEU A 353 -31.90 -21.03 5.34
C LEU A 353 -33.24 -20.36 5.70
N ASP A 354 -34.06 -20.06 4.69
CA ASP A 354 -35.32 -19.33 4.87
C ASP A 354 -36.49 -20.21 5.33
N ALA A 355 -36.33 -21.55 5.33
CA ALA A 355 -37.39 -22.48 5.68
C ALA A 355 -37.53 -22.72 7.19
N VAL A 356 -36.59 -22.24 8.01
CA VAL A 356 -36.59 -22.49 9.45
C VAL A 356 -37.18 -21.30 10.20
N ALA A 357 -38.31 -21.55 10.87
CA ALA A 357 -38.85 -20.63 11.86
C ALA A 357 -37.85 -20.58 13.04
N PRO A 358 -37.17 -19.44 13.28
CA PRO A 358 -36.16 -19.36 14.32
C PRO A 358 -36.82 -19.50 15.70
N VAL A 359 -36.17 -20.24 16.60
CA VAL A 359 -36.57 -20.30 18.01
C VAL A 359 -36.44 -18.92 18.68
N ASP A 360 -35.41 -18.16 18.28
CA ASP A 360 -35.22 -16.75 18.61
C ASP A 360 -34.75 -15.99 17.35
N ALA A 361 -35.59 -15.08 16.84
CA ALA A 361 -35.30 -14.30 15.64
C ALA A 361 -34.09 -13.37 15.81
N ARG A 362 -33.81 -12.91 17.03
CA ARG A 362 -32.70 -11.98 17.32
C ARG A 362 -31.36 -12.70 17.27
N ASP A 363 -31.26 -13.84 17.94
CA ASP A 363 -30.03 -14.64 17.94
C ASP A 363 -29.69 -15.16 16.54
N MET A 364 -30.72 -15.53 15.76
CA MET A 364 -30.56 -15.92 14.37
C MET A 364 -30.02 -14.77 13.50
N ALA A 365 -30.56 -13.56 13.66
CA ALA A 365 -30.07 -12.39 12.93
C ALA A 365 -28.61 -12.08 13.28
N LEU A 366 -28.25 -12.10 14.56
CA LEU A 366 -26.88 -11.87 15.01
C LEU A 366 -25.91 -12.94 14.47
N TRP A 367 -26.28 -14.22 14.56
CA TRP A 367 -25.47 -15.31 14.03
C TRP A 367 -25.25 -15.16 12.52
N ARG A 368 -26.30 -14.81 11.77
CA ARG A 368 -26.24 -14.58 10.33
C ARG A 368 -25.28 -13.44 9.99
N ASP A 369 -25.37 -12.32 10.70
CA ASP A 369 -24.48 -11.17 10.51
C ASP A 369 -23.01 -11.53 10.74
N LEU A 370 -22.71 -12.21 11.84
CA LEU A 370 -21.35 -12.65 12.16
C LEU A 370 -20.81 -13.67 11.16
N THR A 371 -21.68 -14.58 10.70
CA THR A 371 -21.31 -15.61 9.72
C THR A 371 -21.04 -14.98 8.35
N ARG A 372 -21.84 -13.99 7.92
CA ARG A 372 -21.61 -13.21 6.69
C ARG A 372 -20.27 -12.48 6.72
N GLY A 373 -19.96 -11.81 7.83
CA GLY A 373 -18.66 -11.15 8.00
C GLY A 373 -17.49 -12.13 7.92
N THR A 374 -17.62 -13.29 8.57
CA THR A 374 -16.58 -14.34 8.56
C THR A 374 -16.39 -14.95 7.17
N LEU A 375 -17.48 -15.19 6.43
CA LEU A 375 -17.44 -15.67 5.05
C LEU A 375 -16.77 -14.66 4.11
N SER A 376 -17.15 -13.39 4.19
CA SER A 376 -16.54 -12.31 3.40
C SER A 376 -15.03 -12.23 3.65
N ALA A 377 -14.61 -12.26 4.92
CA ALA A 377 -13.19 -12.28 5.28
C ALA A 377 -12.47 -13.53 4.75
N THR A 378 -13.11 -14.69 4.78
CA THR A 378 -12.54 -15.95 4.24
C THR A 378 -12.34 -15.88 2.72
N LEU A 379 -13.30 -15.32 1.99
CA LEU A 379 -13.25 -15.20 0.53
C LEU A 379 -12.26 -14.13 0.05
N THR A 380 -12.01 -13.11 0.85
CA THR A 380 -11.05 -12.04 0.56
C THR A 380 -9.65 -12.35 1.05
N THR A 381 -9.47 -13.28 1.99
CA THR A 381 -8.15 -13.69 2.50
C THR A 381 -7.15 -14.07 1.40
N PRO A 382 -7.51 -14.82 0.34
CA PRO A 382 -6.62 -15.11 -0.79
C PRO A 382 -5.95 -13.89 -1.46
N LEU A 383 -6.54 -12.69 -1.31
CA LEU A 383 -5.98 -11.45 -1.86
C LEU A 383 -4.81 -10.90 -1.04
N LEU A 384 -4.66 -11.32 0.22
CA LEU A 384 -3.58 -10.87 1.09
C LEU A 384 -2.24 -11.50 0.66
N ASN A 385 -1.12 -10.93 1.12
CA ASN A 385 0.17 -11.61 0.96
C ASN A 385 0.19 -12.97 1.70
N ARG A 386 1.04 -13.91 1.25
CA ARG A 386 1.03 -15.30 1.78
C ARG A 386 1.24 -15.41 3.30
N PRO A 387 2.16 -14.64 3.94
CA PRO A 387 2.25 -14.58 5.40
C PRO A 387 0.96 -14.13 6.11
N ARG A 388 0.27 -13.12 5.56
CA ARG A 388 -1.01 -12.63 6.08
C ARG A 388 -2.14 -13.62 5.83
N GLN A 389 -2.20 -14.25 4.66
CA GLN A 389 -3.14 -15.34 4.39
C GLN A 389 -3.09 -16.38 5.51
N ARG A 390 -1.90 -16.88 5.85
CA ARG A 390 -1.71 -17.85 6.93
C ARG A 390 -2.26 -17.34 8.27
N ARG A 391 -1.88 -16.14 8.69
CA ARG A 391 -2.34 -15.54 9.96
C ARG A 391 -3.86 -15.35 9.98
N SER A 392 -4.41 -14.84 8.90
CA SER A 392 -5.85 -14.63 8.73
C SER A 392 -6.62 -15.94 8.78
N TYR A 393 -6.17 -16.99 8.07
CA TYR A 393 -6.83 -18.29 8.13
C TYR A 393 -6.80 -18.93 9.52
N LEU A 394 -5.73 -18.77 10.29
CA LEU A 394 -5.69 -19.22 11.69
C LEU A 394 -6.74 -18.49 12.53
N SER A 395 -6.81 -17.16 12.42
CA SER A 395 -7.83 -16.36 13.13
C SER A 395 -9.26 -16.74 12.70
N LEU A 396 -9.49 -16.86 11.39
CA LEU A 396 -10.78 -17.22 10.81
C LEU A 396 -11.20 -18.63 11.21
N SER A 397 -10.28 -19.58 11.35
CA SER A 397 -10.60 -20.93 11.84
C SER A 397 -11.23 -20.90 13.24
N HIS A 398 -10.75 -20.01 14.11
CA HIS A 398 -11.34 -19.81 15.43
C HIS A 398 -12.71 -19.14 15.32
N SER A 399 -12.85 -18.10 14.48
CA SER A 399 -14.15 -17.45 14.27
C SER A 399 -15.19 -18.43 13.72
N TRP A 400 -14.81 -19.29 12.76
CA TRP A 400 -15.69 -20.34 12.24
C TRP A 400 -16.07 -21.37 13.29
N TYR A 401 -15.13 -21.74 14.18
CA TYR A 401 -15.42 -22.64 15.30
C TYR A 401 -16.52 -22.10 16.21
N GLU A 402 -16.43 -20.82 16.60
CA GLU A 402 -17.46 -20.18 17.43
C GLU A 402 -18.83 -20.13 16.72
N ARG A 403 -18.83 -19.91 15.41
CA ARG A 403 -20.06 -19.81 14.59
C ARG A 403 -20.70 -21.19 14.45
N ALA A 404 -19.88 -22.24 14.35
CA ALA A 404 -20.33 -23.63 14.35
C ALA A 404 -20.93 -24.02 15.71
N LEU A 405 -20.29 -23.69 16.83
CA LEU A 405 -20.83 -23.94 18.18
C LEU A 405 -22.16 -23.20 18.43
N ALA A 406 -22.27 -21.96 17.94
CA ALA A 406 -23.53 -21.22 18.00
C ALA A 406 -24.61 -21.90 17.13
N ALA A 407 -24.24 -22.36 15.93
CA ALA A 407 -25.14 -23.11 15.06
C ALA A 407 -25.58 -24.44 15.68
N GLU A 408 -24.75 -25.14 16.45
CA GLU A 408 -25.15 -26.37 17.15
C GLU A 408 -26.33 -26.15 18.10
N ARG A 409 -26.53 -24.92 18.59
CA ARG A 409 -27.67 -24.55 19.45
C ARG A 409 -28.88 -24.09 18.66
N ILE A 410 -28.67 -23.28 17.62
CA ILE A 410 -29.74 -22.58 16.90
C ILE A 410 -30.19 -23.34 15.64
N LEU A 411 -29.23 -23.89 14.89
CA LEU A 411 -29.41 -24.59 13.61
C LEU A 411 -28.47 -25.82 13.51
N PRO A 412 -28.74 -26.91 14.27
CA PRO A 412 -27.81 -28.04 14.37
C PRO A 412 -27.47 -28.67 13.02
N SER A 413 -28.39 -28.61 12.05
CA SER A 413 -28.20 -29.11 10.68
C SER A 413 -27.10 -28.37 9.90
N LEU A 414 -26.79 -27.12 10.25
CA LEU A 414 -25.78 -26.31 9.57
C LEU A 414 -24.41 -26.36 10.24
N ALA A 415 -24.32 -26.79 11.49
CA ALA A 415 -23.07 -26.85 12.23
C ALA A 415 -21.95 -27.65 11.51
N PRO A 416 -22.23 -28.81 10.88
CA PRO A 416 -21.21 -29.53 10.11
C PRO A 416 -20.62 -28.71 8.95
N CYS A 417 -21.43 -27.91 8.26
CA CYS A 417 -20.97 -27.03 7.18
C CYS A 417 -20.01 -25.95 7.68
N LEU A 418 -20.28 -25.39 8.86
CA LEU A 418 -19.40 -24.38 9.46
C LEU A 418 -18.11 -24.98 10.02
N HIS A 419 -18.18 -26.18 10.61
CA HIS A 419 -16.97 -26.92 10.99
C HIS A 419 -16.12 -27.28 9.77
N ALA A 420 -16.75 -27.56 8.63
CA ALA A 420 -16.04 -27.71 7.37
C ALA A 420 -15.29 -26.44 6.95
N ALA A 421 -15.92 -25.27 7.01
CA ALA A 421 -15.28 -23.98 6.71
C ALA A 421 -14.05 -23.73 7.61
N ARG A 422 -14.17 -24.05 8.90
CA ARG A 422 -13.05 -24.01 9.86
C ARG A 422 -11.89 -24.90 9.44
N LEU A 423 -12.18 -26.17 9.11
CA LEU A 423 -11.16 -27.15 8.73
C LEU A 423 -10.49 -26.76 7.40
N ASP A 424 -11.24 -26.19 6.47
CA ASP A 424 -10.70 -25.64 5.22
C ASP A 424 -9.72 -24.49 5.52
N CYS A 425 -10.04 -23.58 6.45
CA CYS A 425 -9.09 -22.54 6.89
C CYS A 425 -7.82 -23.14 7.55
N LEU A 426 -7.96 -24.17 8.39
CA LEU A 426 -6.81 -24.82 9.01
C LEU A 426 -5.91 -25.52 7.98
N LEU A 427 -6.51 -26.15 6.97
CA LEU A 427 -5.79 -26.75 5.86
C LEU A 427 -5.01 -25.68 5.10
N GLU A 428 -5.66 -24.59 4.69
CA GLU A 428 -5.03 -23.48 3.97
C GLU A 428 -3.88 -22.84 4.77
N ALA A 429 -4.05 -22.65 6.09
CA ALA A 429 -2.99 -22.15 6.95
C ALA A 429 -1.77 -23.09 7.03
N ALA A 430 -2.00 -24.41 7.05
CA ALA A 430 -0.94 -25.41 7.06
C ALA A 430 -0.21 -25.48 5.72
N LEU A 431 -0.93 -25.41 4.59
CA LEU A 431 -0.35 -25.35 3.25
C LEU A 431 0.48 -24.06 3.09
N ALA A 432 -0.03 -22.92 3.54
CA ALA A 432 0.73 -21.67 3.54
C ALA A 432 2.01 -21.76 4.38
N SER A 433 2.04 -22.52 5.49
CA SER A 433 3.29 -22.71 6.24
C SER A 433 4.35 -23.51 5.50
N ILE A 434 3.94 -24.46 4.65
CA ILE A 434 4.85 -25.21 3.78
C ILE A 434 5.44 -24.26 2.73
N ASP A 435 4.59 -23.49 2.04
CA ASP A 435 5.02 -22.55 1.01
C ASP A 435 5.98 -21.48 1.54
N LEU A 436 5.75 -21.02 2.78
CA LEU A 436 6.59 -20.03 3.45
C LEU A 436 7.88 -20.60 4.04
N GLY A 437 8.12 -21.92 3.93
CA GLY A 437 9.31 -22.56 4.49
C GLY A 437 9.39 -22.45 6.02
N LEU A 438 8.24 -22.36 6.71
CA LEU A 438 8.20 -22.23 8.18
C LEU A 438 8.38 -23.56 8.91
N ILE A 439 8.35 -24.67 8.18
CA ILE A 439 8.44 -26.02 8.74
C ILE A 439 9.88 -26.50 8.62
N VAL A 440 10.50 -26.73 9.77
CA VAL A 440 11.83 -27.34 9.86
C VAL A 440 11.77 -28.84 9.53
N GLU A 441 12.87 -29.41 9.08
CA GLU A 441 12.90 -30.79 8.55
C GLU A 441 12.40 -31.84 9.56
N ASN A 442 12.75 -31.68 10.84
CA ASN A 442 12.31 -32.58 11.93
C ASN A 442 10.81 -32.46 12.25
N GLU A 443 10.14 -31.37 11.84
CA GLU A 443 8.70 -31.18 12.05
C GLU A 443 7.86 -31.60 10.84
N ARG A 444 8.48 -31.81 9.66
CA ARG A 444 7.76 -32.15 8.41
C ARG A 444 6.79 -33.30 8.58
N ARG A 445 7.24 -34.42 9.16
CA ARG A 445 6.39 -35.60 9.36
C ARG A 445 5.18 -35.29 10.24
N ILE A 446 5.36 -34.49 11.30
CA ILE A 446 4.28 -34.07 12.21
C ILE A 446 3.33 -33.12 11.49
N THR A 447 3.84 -32.20 10.67
CA THR A 447 2.98 -31.31 9.87
C THR A 447 2.14 -32.09 8.85
N TRP A 448 2.73 -33.06 8.15
CA TRP A 448 1.98 -33.92 7.23
C TRP A 448 0.94 -34.77 7.95
N TRP A 449 1.27 -35.32 9.13
CA TRP A 449 0.29 -35.99 9.99
C TRP A 449 -0.87 -35.07 10.37
N TRP A 450 -0.59 -33.82 10.74
CA TRP A 450 -1.61 -32.84 11.10
C TRP A 450 -2.52 -32.50 9.91
N ILE A 451 -1.95 -32.25 8.73
CA ILE A 451 -2.72 -32.03 7.49
C ILE A 451 -3.63 -33.22 7.21
N HIS A 452 -3.10 -34.45 7.31
CA HIS A 452 -3.90 -35.66 7.13
C HIS A 452 -5.08 -35.73 8.10
N LYS A 453 -4.87 -35.38 9.38
CA LYS A 453 -5.94 -35.35 10.40
C LYS A 453 -7.02 -34.31 10.08
N ILE A 454 -6.64 -33.09 9.70
CA ILE A 454 -7.59 -32.04 9.29
C ILE A 454 -8.42 -32.53 8.10
N CYS A 455 -7.76 -33.01 7.04
CA CYS A 455 -8.42 -33.45 5.83
C CYS A 455 -9.37 -34.62 6.08
N ARG A 456 -8.95 -35.59 6.89
CA ARG A 456 -9.80 -36.74 7.25
C ARG A 456 -11.03 -36.29 8.06
N ALA A 457 -10.84 -35.44 9.07
CA ALA A 457 -11.96 -34.87 9.83
C ALA A 457 -12.92 -34.10 8.92
N ARG A 458 -12.40 -33.38 7.92
CA ARG A 458 -13.21 -32.63 6.94
C ARG A 458 -14.04 -33.55 6.04
N VAL A 459 -13.52 -34.73 5.69
CA VAL A 459 -14.23 -35.74 4.88
C VAL A 459 -15.28 -36.49 5.71
N GLU A 460 -14.99 -36.77 6.99
CA GLU A 460 -15.89 -37.48 7.91
C GLU A 460 -17.18 -36.69 8.22
N LEU A 461 -17.21 -35.36 7.97
CA LEU A 461 -18.42 -34.54 8.12
C LEU A 461 -19.56 -34.91 7.14
N GLY A 462 -19.29 -35.70 6.09
CA GLY A 462 -20.34 -36.27 5.22
C GLY A 462 -21.17 -35.24 4.44
N LEU A 463 -20.58 -34.07 4.14
CA LEU A 463 -21.22 -33.00 3.37
C LEU A 463 -21.36 -33.36 1.88
N ILE A 464 -22.20 -32.61 1.17
CA ILE A 464 -22.38 -32.75 -0.28
C ILE A 464 -21.02 -32.66 -1.00
N GLU A 465 -20.84 -33.47 -2.05
CA GLU A 465 -19.63 -33.46 -2.86
C GLU A 465 -19.46 -32.09 -3.51
N SER A 466 -18.32 -31.49 -3.23
CA SER A 466 -17.96 -30.14 -3.62
C SER A 466 -16.46 -30.10 -3.90
N TRP A 467 -15.99 -29.04 -4.56
CA TRP A 467 -14.55 -28.87 -4.81
C TRP A 467 -13.72 -29.01 -3.52
N GLU A 468 -14.24 -28.51 -2.42
CA GLU A 468 -13.62 -28.51 -1.09
C GLU A 468 -13.50 -29.91 -0.51
N SER A 469 -14.57 -30.70 -0.64
CA SER A 469 -14.57 -32.11 -0.26
C SER A 469 -13.60 -32.91 -1.14
N THR A 470 -13.45 -32.58 -2.42
CA THR A 470 -12.47 -33.19 -3.33
C THR A 470 -11.04 -32.78 -2.98
N TRP A 471 -10.82 -31.50 -2.70
CA TRP A 471 -9.54 -30.94 -2.28
C TRP A 471 -9.06 -31.56 -0.96
N ALA A 472 -9.94 -31.66 0.03
CA ALA A 472 -9.63 -32.34 1.30
C ALA A 472 -9.29 -33.83 1.10
N ARG A 473 -10.01 -34.55 0.22
CA ARG A 473 -9.67 -35.94 -0.12
C ARG A 473 -8.30 -36.05 -0.78
N ALA A 474 -8.00 -35.19 -1.75
CA ALA A 474 -6.71 -35.18 -2.43
C ALA A 474 -5.57 -34.93 -1.43
N TRP A 475 -5.68 -33.90 -0.59
CA TRP A 475 -4.68 -33.60 0.44
C TRP A 475 -4.59 -34.65 1.53
N SER A 476 -5.68 -35.34 1.87
CA SER A 476 -5.63 -36.50 2.77
C SER A 476 -4.72 -37.61 2.23
N GLN A 477 -4.80 -37.92 0.93
CA GLN A 477 -3.96 -38.92 0.28
C GLN A 477 -2.50 -38.43 0.15
N ILE A 478 -2.30 -37.19 -0.31
CA ILE A 478 -0.95 -36.60 -0.45
C ILE A 478 -0.25 -36.61 0.91
N SER A 479 -0.89 -36.10 1.96
CA SER A 479 -0.32 -36.03 3.31
C SER A 479 -0.06 -37.41 3.94
N ALA A 480 -0.86 -38.43 3.61
CA ALA A 480 -0.58 -39.81 4.00
C ALA A 480 0.69 -40.34 3.32
N GLY A 481 0.85 -40.10 2.01
CA GLY A 481 2.06 -40.46 1.27
C GLY A 481 3.30 -39.72 1.79
N MET A 482 3.19 -38.42 2.03
CA MET A 482 4.30 -37.60 2.51
C MET A 482 4.78 -38.00 3.91
N GLN A 483 3.92 -38.54 4.78
CA GLN A 483 4.32 -39.10 6.07
C GLN A 483 5.19 -40.36 5.97
N LEU A 484 5.15 -41.07 4.84
CA LEU A 484 5.99 -42.25 4.59
C LEU A 484 7.36 -41.87 4.02
N VAL A 485 7.43 -40.73 3.33
CA VAL A 485 8.65 -40.23 2.68
C VAL A 485 9.46 -39.29 3.59
N SER A 486 8.78 -38.59 4.51
CA SER A 486 9.40 -37.70 5.51
C SER A 486 9.75 -38.47 6.78
#